data_AF-A0A1Z8LTS1-F1
#
_entry.id   AF-A0A1Z8LTS1-F1
#
_cell.length_a   1.000
_cell.length_b   1.000
_cell.length_c   1.000
_cell.angle_alpha   90.00
_cell.angle_beta   90.00
_cell.angle_gamma   90.00
#
_symmetry.space_group_name_H-M   'P 1'
#
loop_
_entity.id
_entity.type
_entity.pdbx_description
1 polymer ?
#
loop_
_entity_poly.entity_id
_entity_poly.type
_entity_poly.pdbx_seq_one_letter_code
_entity_poly.pdbx_strand_id
1 'polypeptide(L)'
;MKCPWLQGCIGGIALVKDGSQSYNDDMRILFVSATRIGDAVLSTGVLSHLVDSYPGARITVACGPAAASLFATVPGLDQVIILEKMIGSLHWLRLWGLTVWRFWDIVVDLRSAPLTYVLFARKHYHLDKRKHKGHRLRQIAAVLKQESCPPFPKLWSHPDIDARAAKLISRQRPTVAIGPTANWRAKTWRSENFSELCVRITAPGGLIPGANIAVFGAAEERPQIIGLLETISEKQCVDLVGRVSLLEAFACLKRCSVYIGNDSGLMHIAAASGVPTLGVFGPSKEELYGPIGPLTASVRTPSSFDDIHPEGFDHKFSDSLMDGLTVDHVFEALSVLWSRAQELSH
;
A
#
# COMPACT_ATOMS: atom_id res chain seq x y z
N MET A 1 4.05 -15.12 12.86
CA MET A 1 5.35 -14.48 13.19
C MET A 1 5.13 -12.99 13.43
N LYS A 2 5.68 -12.42 14.52
CA LYS A 2 5.77 -10.95 14.69
C LYS A 2 6.58 -10.40 13.50
N CYS A 3 6.25 -9.19 13.03
CA CYS A 3 7.03 -8.54 11.98
C CYS A 3 8.50 -8.47 12.48
N PRO A 4 9.48 -9.10 11.82
CA PRO A 4 10.84 -9.23 12.37
C PRO A 4 11.50 -7.86 12.61
N TRP A 5 10.98 -6.81 11.99
CA TRP A 5 11.42 -5.42 12.13
C TRP A 5 10.97 -4.76 13.44
N LEU A 6 9.90 -5.23 14.08
CA LEU A 6 9.37 -4.60 15.30
C LEU A 6 10.29 -4.78 16.51
N GLN A 7 11.12 -5.84 16.56
CA GLN A 7 12.00 -6.10 17.69
C GLN A 7 13.12 -5.06 17.85
N GLY A 8 13.44 -4.29 16.79
CA GLY A 8 14.41 -3.18 16.83
C GLY A 8 13.78 -1.78 16.96
N CYS A 9 12.47 -1.64 16.76
CA CYS A 9 11.78 -0.34 16.72
C CYS A 9 11.13 0.06 18.06
N ILE A 10 11.21 -0.77 19.10
CA ILE A 10 10.64 -0.48 20.44
C ILE A 10 11.59 0.44 21.26
N GLY A 11 12.78 0.73 20.75
CA GLY A 11 13.62 1.82 21.24
C GLY A 11 13.09 3.14 20.66
N GLY A 12 12.58 4.01 21.55
CA GLY A 12 11.89 5.24 21.19
C GLY A 12 12.56 6.06 20.09
N ILE A 13 11.72 6.77 19.34
CA ILE A 13 12.12 7.94 18.57
C ILE A 13 12.81 8.89 19.56
N ALA A 14 14.12 8.76 19.70
CA ALA A 14 14.94 9.80 20.24
C ALA A 14 14.89 10.92 19.21
N LEU A 15 13.88 11.79 19.37
CA LEU A 15 13.91 13.12 18.80
C LEU A 15 15.22 13.72 19.30
N VAL A 16 16.22 13.77 18.42
CA VAL A 16 17.32 14.70 18.56
C VAL A 16 16.67 16.08 18.40
N LYS A 17 16.12 16.60 19.50
CA LYS A 17 15.85 18.02 19.65
C LYS A 17 17.21 18.66 19.85
N ASP A 18 17.95 18.80 18.75
CA ASP A 18 19.08 19.72 18.77
C ASP A 18 18.50 21.14 18.84
N GLY A 19 19.05 21.92 19.76
CA GLY A 19 18.55 23.24 20.09
C GLY A 19 18.58 24.18 18.90
N SER A 20 17.56 25.04 18.81
CA SER A 20 17.53 26.24 17.96
C SER A 20 17.84 26.02 16.47
N GLN A 21 17.02 25.27 15.75
CA GLN A 21 16.82 25.53 14.33
C GLN A 21 15.53 26.34 14.16
N SER A 22 15.65 27.58 13.71
CA SER A 22 14.54 28.34 13.16
C SER A 22 14.00 27.53 11.98
N TYR A 23 12.87 26.85 12.14
CA TYR A 23 12.20 26.17 11.04
C TYR A 23 11.81 27.23 10.02
N ASN A 24 12.39 27.13 8.83
CA ASN A 24 12.13 28.07 7.75
C ASN A 24 10.86 27.58 7.05
N ASP A 25 9.73 28.26 7.26
CA ASP A 25 8.44 27.98 6.61
C ASP A 25 8.49 28.04 5.06
N ASP A 26 9.63 28.47 4.51
CA ASP A 26 9.91 28.51 3.08
C ASP A 26 10.68 27.29 2.54
N MET A 27 10.89 26.24 3.35
CA MET A 27 11.60 25.05 2.89
C MET A 27 10.84 24.32 1.77
N ARG A 28 11.52 23.99 0.66
CA ARG A 28 10.91 23.33 -0.51
C ARG A 28 11.48 21.94 -0.74
N ILE A 29 10.60 20.95 -0.81
CA ILE A 29 10.97 19.55 -1.01
C ILE A 29 10.32 19.02 -2.29
N LEU A 30 11.13 18.50 -3.22
CA LEU A 30 10.66 17.73 -4.36
C LEU A 30 10.78 16.24 -4.05
N PHE A 31 9.66 15.53 -4.09
CA PHE A 31 9.60 14.09 -3.88
C PHE A 31 9.13 13.37 -5.15
N VAL A 32 10.04 12.66 -5.81
CA VAL A 32 9.74 11.88 -7.03
C VAL A 32 9.49 10.42 -6.64
N SER A 33 8.23 10.01 -6.73
CA SER A 33 7.71 8.72 -6.30
C SER A 33 7.54 7.73 -7.45
N ALA A 34 7.11 6.51 -7.11
CA ALA A 34 6.84 5.44 -8.07
C ALA A 34 5.56 5.67 -8.88
N THR A 35 5.43 4.90 -9.97
CA THR A 35 4.26 4.93 -10.84
C THR A 35 3.17 3.95 -10.41
N ARG A 36 3.55 2.81 -9.83
CA ARG A 36 2.62 1.77 -9.35
C ARG A 36 2.11 2.13 -7.95
N ILE A 37 0.83 1.86 -7.71
CA ILE A 37 0.16 2.15 -6.43
C ILE A 37 0.92 1.56 -5.23
N GLY A 38 1.30 0.27 -5.29
CA GLY A 38 2.00 -0.40 -4.18
C GLY A 38 3.32 0.27 -3.80
N ASP A 39 4.21 0.51 -4.77
CA ASP A 39 5.47 1.22 -4.52
C ASP A 39 5.24 2.67 -4.05
N ALA A 40 4.19 3.33 -4.55
CA ALA A 40 3.84 4.70 -4.16
C ALA A 40 3.33 4.78 -2.71
N VAL A 41 2.61 3.75 -2.24
CA VAL A 41 2.23 3.64 -0.82
C VAL A 41 3.46 3.33 0.02
N LEU A 42 4.31 2.37 -0.40
CA LEU A 42 5.53 2.05 0.34
C LEU A 42 6.47 3.27 0.48
N SER A 43 6.54 4.12 -0.54
CA SER A 43 7.36 5.33 -0.51
C SER A 43 6.82 6.41 0.43
N THR A 44 5.55 6.35 0.84
CA THR A 44 5.03 7.36 1.78
C THR A 44 5.63 7.25 3.17
N GLY A 45 6.28 6.14 3.52
CA GLY A 45 7.09 6.06 4.75
C GLY A 45 8.29 7.01 4.71
N VAL A 46 8.98 7.10 3.57
CA VAL A 46 10.07 8.08 3.39
C VAL A 46 9.51 9.50 3.36
N LEU A 47 8.37 9.70 2.69
CA LEU A 47 7.71 11.00 2.65
C LEU A 47 7.24 11.46 4.04
N SER A 48 6.69 10.57 4.85
CA SER A 48 6.24 10.90 6.21
C SER A 48 7.41 11.29 7.10
N HIS A 49 8.55 10.60 6.99
CA HIS A 49 9.77 10.99 7.68
C HIS A 49 10.21 12.41 7.31
N LEU A 50 10.11 12.82 6.03
CA LEU A 50 10.43 14.18 5.60
C LEU A 50 9.44 15.20 6.19
N VAL A 51 8.14 14.91 6.13
CA VAL A 51 7.08 15.77 6.67
C VAL A 51 7.24 15.96 8.18
N ASP A 52 7.56 14.89 8.91
CA ASP A 52 7.74 14.92 10.36
C ASP A 52 9.06 15.61 10.76
N SER A 53 10.12 15.48 9.94
CA SER A 53 11.42 16.13 10.18
C SER A 53 11.43 17.62 9.88
N TYR A 54 10.60 18.05 8.92
CA TYR A 54 10.49 19.45 8.47
C TYR A 54 9.02 19.92 8.49
N PRO A 55 8.42 20.12 9.67
CA PRO A 55 7.09 20.69 9.78
C PRO A 55 7.02 22.06 9.08
N GLY A 56 5.98 22.29 8.29
CA GLY A 56 5.80 23.53 7.53
C GLY A 56 6.45 23.56 6.14
N ALA A 57 7.26 22.56 5.78
CA ALA A 57 7.86 22.49 4.45
C ALA A 57 6.81 22.37 3.34
N ARG A 58 7.06 23.04 2.22
CA ARG A 58 6.27 22.94 0.99
C ARG A 58 6.70 21.72 0.19
N ILE A 59 5.79 20.78 0.02
CA ILE A 59 6.04 19.48 -0.60
C ILE A 59 5.47 19.48 -2.03
N THR A 60 6.33 19.30 -3.02
CA THR A 60 5.91 18.95 -4.38
C THR A 60 6.15 17.46 -4.62
N VAL A 61 5.10 16.73 -5.01
CA VAL A 61 5.20 15.30 -5.32
C VAL A 61 5.08 15.07 -6.82
N ALA A 62 6.06 14.39 -7.42
CA ALA A 62 5.97 13.92 -8.80
C ALA A 62 5.74 12.40 -8.84
N CYS A 63 4.65 11.94 -9.47
CA CYS A 63 4.28 10.53 -9.45
C CYS A 63 3.45 10.12 -10.67
N GLY A 64 3.24 8.82 -10.86
CA GLY A 64 2.38 8.32 -11.93
C GLY A 64 0.89 8.62 -11.69
N PRO A 65 0.06 8.67 -12.76
CA PRO A 65 -1.36 9.05 -12.65
C PRO A 65 -2.16 8.14 -11.71
N ALA A 66 -1.88 6.84 -11.72
CA ALA A 66 -2.58 5.86 -10.88
C ALA A 66 -2.41 6.10 -9.36
N ALA A 67 -1.32 6.75 -8.94
CA ALA A 67 -1.02 6.99 -7.53
C ALA A 67 -1.22 8.46 -7.11
N ALA A 68 -1.52 9.37 -8.04
CA ALA A 68 -1.54 10.81 -7.79
C ALA A 68 -2.52 11.21 -6.66
N SER A 69 -3.69 10.58 -6.62
CA SER A 69 -4.71 10.85 -5.60
C SER A 69 -4.26 10.51 -4.17
N LEU A 70 -3.32 9.57 -3.99
CA LEU A 70 -2.79 9.20 -2.66
C LEU A 70 -2.03 10.35 -1.98
N PHE A 71 -1.47 11.26 -2.77
CA PHE A 71 -0.65 12.36 -2.28
C PHE A 71 -1.44 13.64 -2.03
N ALA A 72 -2.73 13.68 -2.39
CA ALA A 72 -3.56 14.89 -2.35
C ALA A 72 -3.76 15.49 -0.95
N THR A 73 -3.52 14.72 0.10
CA THR A 73 -3.74 15.07 1.51
C THR A 73 -2.44 15.12 2.32
N VAL A 74 -1.28 15.10 1.65
CA VAL A 74 0.02 15.22 2.32
C VAL A 74 0.10 16.59 3.03
N PRO A 75 0.50 16.64 4.31
CA PRO A 75 0.71 17.91 5.00
C PRO A 75 1.77 18.76 4.29
N GLY A 76 1.48 20.05 4.08
CA GLY A 76 2.37 20.96 3.38
C GLY A 76 2.42 20.74 1.85
N LEU A 77 1.50 19.95 1.27
CA LEU A 77 1.43 19.76 -0.17
C LEU A 77 1.23 21.09 -0.91
N ASP A 78 2.19 21.43 -1.77
CA ASP A 78 2.15 22.57 -2.69
C ASP A 78 1.58 22.15 -4.05
N GLN A 79 2.07 21.04 -4.60
CA GLN A 79 1.67 20.56 -5.93
C GLN A 79 1.89 19.06 -6.10
N VAL A 80 0.98 18.40 -6.84
CA VAL A 80 1.20 17.06 -7.41
C VAL A 80 1.47 17.20 -8.92
N ILE A 81 2.64 16.76 -9.37
CA ILE A 81 3.03 16.68 -10.78
C ILE A 81 2.74 15.27 -11.29
N ILE A 82 1.76 15.14 -12.17
CA ILE A 82 1.38 13.86 -12.76
C ILE A 82 2.31 13.56 -13.95
N LEU A 83 3.03 12.44 -13.85
CA LEU A 83 3.97 11.94 -14.84
C LEU A 83 3.33 10.84 -15.70
N GLU A 84 2.77 11.25 -16.83
CA GLU A 84 2.31 10.32 -17.86
C GLU A 84 3.49 9.84 -18.72
N LYS A 85 3.49 8.57 -19.12
CA LYS A 85 4.56 8.01 -19.94
C LYS A 85 4.51 8.62 -21.34
N MET A 86 5.44 9.53 -21.62
CA MET A 86 5.63 10.11 -22.95
C MET A 86 6.64 9.32 -23.80
N ILE A 87 6.48 9.41 -25.12
CA ILE A 87 7.43 8.86 -26.12
C ILE A 87 8.84 9.37 -25.80
N GLY A 88 9.85 8.52 -25.99
CA GLY A 88 11.26 8.89 -25.76
C GLY A 88 11.59 9.27 -24.32
N SER A 89 10.73 8.94 -23.35
CA SER A 89 10.87 9.36 -21.94
C SER A 89 10.86 10.89 -21.73
N LEU A 90 10.24 11.65 -22.64
CA LEU A 90 10.11 13.11 -22.57
C LEU A 90 9.41 13.62 -21.29
N HIS A 91 8.71 12.75 -20.56
CA HIS A 91 8.11 13.07 -19.28
C HIS A 91 9.12 13.50 -18.21
N TRP A 92 10.38 13.05 -18.31
CA TRP A 92 11.46 13.55 -17.46
C TRP A 92 11.90 14.96 -17.83
N LEU A 93 11.92 15.31 -19.12
CA LEU A 93 12.17 16.68 -19.56
C LEU A 93 11.02 17.61 -19.14
N ARG A 94 9.78 17.13 -19.20
CA ARG A 94 8.61 17.84 -18.66
C ARG A 94 8.76 18.06 -17.16
N LEU A 95 9.10 17.02 -16.38
CA LEU A 95 9.35 17.16 -14.95
C LEU A 95 10.43 18.20 -14.68
N TRP A 96 11.56 18.12 -15.38
CA TRP A 96 12.65 19.09 -15.27
C TRP A 96 12.19 20.51 -15.59
N GLY A 97 11.50 20.74 -16.72
CA GLY A 97 11.00 22.06 -17.08
C GLY A 97 10.04 22.67 -16.05
N LEU A 98 9.21 21.84 -15.42
CA LEU A 98 8.30 22.26 -14.34
C LEU A 98 9.02 22.57 -13.01
N THR A 99 10.23 22.06 -12.82
CA THR A 99 10.94 22.09 -11.53
C THR A 99 12.24 22.89 -11.53
N VAL A 100 12.84 23.18 -12.69
CA VAL A 100 14.16 23.80 -12.82
C VAL A 100 14.18 25.28 -12.40
N TRP A 101 13.07 25.99 -12.56
CA TRP A 101 12.94 27.40 -12.21
C TRP A 101 12.67 27.66 -10.72
N ARG A 102 12.82 26.62 -9.88
CA ARG A 102 12.66 26.69 -8.43
C ARG A 102 13.95 26.25 -7.76
N PHE A 103 14.34 26.95 -6.71
CA PHE A 103 15.34 26.45 -5.78
C PHE A 103 14.71 25.44 -4.83
N TRP A 104 15.35 24.30 -4.64
CA TRP A 104 14.91 23.22 -3.75
C TRP A 104 15.84 23.09 -2.55
N ASP A 105 15.31 22.85 -1.36
CA ASP A 105 16.14 22.50 -0.22
C ASP A 105 16.51 21.01 -0.27
N ILE A 106 15.52 20.18 -0.62
CA ILE A 106 15.70 18.73 -0.70
C ILE A 106 15.04 18.21 -1.97
N VAL A 107 15.78 17.42 -2.74
CA VAL A 107 15.24 16.58 -3.81
C VAL A 107 15.41 15.12 -3.39
N VAL A 108 14.31 14.39 -3.28
CA VAL A 108 14.32 12.93 -3.09
C VAL A 108 13.73 12.29 -4.34
N ASP A 109 14.50 11.42 -4.99
CA ASP A 109 14.09 10.76 -6.23
C ASP A 109 14.27 9.24 -6.16
N LEU A 110 13.14 8.55 -6.05
CA LEU A 110 13.06 7.09 -6.01
C LEU A 110 13.09 6.44 -7.40
N ARG A 111 13.00 7.24 -8.45
CA ARG A 111 13.08 6.83 -9.85
C ARG A 111 14.47 7.02 -10.42
N SER A 112 15.33 7.79 -9.75
CA SER A 112 16.69 8.13 -10.16
C SER A 112 16.70 8.67 -11.59
N ALA A 113 15.81 9.62 -11.88
CA ALA A 113 15.68 10.25 -13.17
C ALA A 113 16.91 11.14 -13.44
N PRO A 114 17.60 11.01 -14.58
CA PRO A 114 18.86 11.74 -14.82
C PRO A 114 18.75 13.25 -14.63
N LEU A 115 17.63 13.85 -15.00
CA LEU A 115 17.44 15.30 -14.95
C LEU A 115 17.17 15.85 -13.54
N THR A 116 16.89 15.01 -12.55
CA THR A 116 16.71 15.47 -11.17
C THR A 116 18.05 15.70 -10.46
N TYR A 117 19.17 15.19 -10.99
CA TYR A 117 20.52 15.40 -10.46
C TYR A 117 21.06 16.80 -10.69
N VAL A 118 20.53 17.51 -11.70
CA VAL A 118 21.00 18.85 -12.11
C VAL A 118 20.03 19.96 -11.71
N LEU A 119 18.98 19.63 -10.93
CA LEU A 119 18.11 20.63 -10.34
C LEU A 119 18.89 21.44 -9.29
N PHE A 120 18.61 22.73 -9.18
CA PHE A 120 19.21 23.56 -8.14
C PHE A 120 18.68 23.17 -6.76
N ALA A 121 19.41 22.31 -6.04
CA ALA A 121 19.04 21.89 -4.70
C ALA A 121 20.20 21.88 -3.70
N ARG A 122 19.91 22.14 -2.41
CA ARG A 122 20.92 22.01 -1.32
C ARG A 122 21.31 20.56 -1.08
N LYS A 123 20.34 19.65 -1.17
CA LYS A 123 20.54 18.21 -0.94
C LYS A 123 19.82 17.39 -1.99
N HIS A 124 20.50 16.37 -2.50
CA HIS A 124 19.94 15.37 -3.41
C HIS A 124 20.03 13.98 -2.76
N TYR A 125 18.92 13.26 -2.81
CA TYR A 125 18.82 11.87 -2.37
C TYR A 125 18.22 11.05 -3.51
N HIS A 126 19.03 10.19 -4.11
CA HIS A 126 18.60 9.35 -5.23
C HIS A 126 18.72 7.88 -4.87
N LEU A 127 17.70 7.10 -5.22
CA LEU A 127 17.71 5.68 -4.94
C LEU A 127 18.79 4.97 -5.78
N ASP A 128 19.69 4.23 -5.14
CA ASP A 128 20.66 3.40 -5.85
C ASP A 128 20.01 2.08 -6.30
N LYS A 129 19.76 1.97 -7.60
CA LYS A 129 19.16 0.78 -8.24
C LYS A 129 20.10 -0.42 -8.33
N ARG A 130 21.33 -0.36 -7.81
CA ARG A 130 22.24 -1.52 -7.80
C ARG A 130 22.22 -2.28 -6.48
N LYS A 131 21.67 -1.68 -5.42
CA LYS A 131 21.59 -2.29 -4.08
C LYS A 131 20.17 -2.82 -3.82
N HIS A 132 19.94 -4.08 -4.19
CA HIS A 132 18.64 -4.74 -4.02
C HIS A 132 18.72 -5.93 -3.06
N LYS A 133 18.82 -5.67 -1.75
CA LYS A 133 18.70 -6.72 -0.74
C LYS A 133 17.53 -6.44 0.20
N GLY A 134 16.74 -7.48 0.44
CA GLY A 134 15.60 -7.45 1.36
C GLY A 134 14.37 -6.72 0.83
N HIS A 135 13.43 -6.50 1.76
CA HIS A 135 12.10 -5.97 1.50
C HIS A 135 12.12 -4.63 0.76
N ARG A 136 11.15 -4.40 -0.13
CA ARG A 136 11.05 -3.21 -0.98
C ARG A 136 11.04 -1.91 -0.19
N LEU A 137 10.35 -1.90 0.95
CA LEU A 137 10.35 -0.77 1.89
C LEU A 137 11.76 -0.39 2.37
N ARG A 138 12.62 -1.38 2.70
CA ARG A 138 14.02 -1.12 3.12
C ARG A 138 14.85 -0.55 1.99
N GLN A 139 14.65 -1.06 0.77
CA GLN A 139 15.30 -0.52 -0.41
C GLN A 139 14.93 0.95 -0.62
N ILE A 140 13.64 1.29 -0.52
CA ILE A 140 13.16 2.67 -0.64
C ILE A 140 13.72 3.54 0.50
N ALA A 141 13.69 3.07 1.74
CA ALA A 141 14.21 3.78 2.91
C ALA A 141 15.73 4.04 2.85
N ALA A 142 16.48 3.22 2.12
CA ALA A 142 17.92 3.40 1.91
C ALA A 142 18.27 4.75 1.25
N VAL A 143 17.32 5.38 0.54
CA VAL A 143 17.52 6.72 -0.06
C VAL A 143 17.84 7.78 0.98
N LEU A 144 17.32 7.63 2.20
CA LEU A 144 17.60 8.50 3.36
C LEU A 144 18.48 7.80 4.42
N LYS A 145 19.14 6.68 4.06
CA LYS A 145 19.94 5.85 4.97
C LYS A 145 19.13 5.30 6.16
N GLN A 146 17.86 4.99 5.94
CA GLN A 146 16.94 4.47 6.96
C GLN A 146 16.62 2.97 6.76
N GLU A 147 17.45 2.22 6.03
CA GLU A 147 17.18 0.82 5.72
C GLU A 147 17.17 -0.12 6.94
N SER A 148 17.80 0.27 8.04
CA SER A 148 17.84 -0.53 9.29
C SER A 148 16.56 -0.39 10.11
N CYS A 149 15.92 0.78 10.06
CA CYS A 149 14.67 1.09 10.74
C CYS A 149 13.76 1.88 9.78
N PRO A 150 13.22 1.23 8.73
CA PRO A 150 12.48 1.95 7.71
C PRO A 150 11.19 2.53 8.28
N PRO A 151 10.88 3.82 8.01
CA PRO A 151 9.61 4.40 8.42
C PRO A 151 8.46 3.65 7.75
N PHE A 152 7.42 3.32 8.52
CA PHE A 152 6.27 2.61 7.98
C PHE A 152 5.47 3.50 7.02
N PRO A 153 4.85 2.90 5.98
CA PRO A 153 3.93 3.61 5.11
C PRO A 153 2.84 4.33 5.89
N LYS A 154 2.63 5.61 5.58
CA LYS A 154 1.62 6.46 6.20
C LYS A 154 0.85 7.18 5.09
N LEU A 155 -0.46 7.07 5.11
CA LEU A 155 -1.34 7.86 4.25
C LEU A 155 -2.12 8.83 5.12
N TRP A 156 -2.53 9.95 4.51
CA TRP A 156 -3.28 11.00 5.18
C TRP A 156 -4.69 11.06 4.58
N SER A 157 -5.67 11.43 5.40
CA SER A 157 -7.05 11.66 4.95
C SER A 157 -7.54 13.02 5.43
N HIS A 158 -8.45 13.62 4.67
CA HIS A 158 -9.18 14.81 5.10
C HIS A 158 -10.46 14.40 5.86
N PRO A 159 -10.95 15.19 6.84
CA PRO A 159 -12.20 14.92 7.55
C PRO A 159 -13.40 14.62 6.62
N ASP A 160 -13.48 15.24 5.44
CA ASP A 160 -14.57 14.98 4.48
C ASP A 160 -14.51 13.58 3.88
N ILE A 161 -13.30 13.08 3.60
CA ILE A 161 -13.09 11.72 3.09
C ILE A 161 -13.46 10.72 4.19
N ASP A 162 -13.06 11.01 5.43
CA ASP A 162 -13.39 10.17 6.59
C ASP A 162 -14.90 10.15 6.87
N ALA A 163 -15.59 11.28 6.69
CA ALA A 163 -17.05 11.37 6.79
C ALA A 163 -17.76 10.58 5.69
N ARG A 164 -17.26 10.59 4.45
CA ARG A 164 -17.80 9.76 3.36
C ARG A 164 -17.58 8.27 3.64
N ALA A 165 -16.38 7.88 4.06
CA ALA A 165 -16.09 6.51 4.45
C ALA A 165 -16.97 6.03 5.62
N ALA A 166 -17.34 6.91 6.55
CA ALA A 166 -18.26 6.59 7.64
C ALA A 166 -19.69 6.29 7.18
N LYS A 167 -20.14 6.85 6.06
CA LYS A 167 -21.43 6.54 5.43
C LYS A 167 -21.40 5.21 4.68
N LEU A 168 -20.25 4.86 4.10
CA LEU A 168 -20.06 3.61 3.36
C LEU A 168 -19.86 2.41 4.30
N ILE A 169 -19.02 2.56 5.33
CA ILE A 169 -18.70 1.52 6.31
C ILE A 169 -19.20 1.94 7.70
N SER A 170 -20.32 1.38 8.13
CA SER A 170 -20.84 1.57 9.49
C SER A 170 -19.99 0.81 10.51
N ARG A 171 -19.85 1.35 11.73
CA ARG A 171 -19.23 0.65 12.88
C ARG A 171 -20.23 -0.14 13.74
N GLN A 172 -21.51 -0.13 13.38
CA GLN A 172 -22.55 -0.89 14.10
C GLN A 172 -22.38 -2.41 13.96
N ARG A 173 -21.75 -2.85 12.86
CA ARG A 173 -21.39 -4.25 12.63
C ARG A 173 -19.93 -4.33 12.17
N PRO A 174 -19.17 -5.37 12.57
CA PRO A 174 -17.86 -5.64 12.02
C PRO A 174 -17.91 -5.74 10.50
N THR A 175 -16.83 -5.32 9.83
CA THR A 175 -16.75 -5.38 8.37
C THR A 175 -15.42 -6.02 7.95
N VAL A 176 -15.51 -7.08 7.15
CA VAL A 176 -14.37 -7.76 6.52
C VAL A 176 -14.12 -7.13 5.16
N ALA A 177 -12.92 -6.60 4.93
CA ALA A 177 -12.51 -6.04 3.65
C ALA A 177 -11.88 -7.10 2.76
N ILE A 178 -12.33 -7.20 1.52
CA ILE A 178 -11.81 -8.13 0.52
C ILE A 178 -11.23 -7.34 -0.66
N GLY A 179 -9.96 -7.63 -0.98
CA GLY A 179 -9.25 -7.16 -2.17
C GLY A 179 -8.95 -8.33 -3.11
N PRO A 180 -9.95 -8.79 -3.88
CA PRO A 180 -9.90 -10.07 -4.59
C PRO A 180 -9.12 -10.02 -5.92
N THR A 181 -8.55 -8.87 -6.28
CA THR A 181 -7.95 -8.62 -7.60
C THR A 181 -6.47 -8.28 -7.49
N ALA A 182 -5.73 -8.55 -8.57
CA ALA A 182 -4.32 -8.21 -8.71
C ALA A 182 -4.05 -7.73 -10.14
N ASN A 183 -2.95 -6.99 -10.32
CA ASN A 183 -2.55 -6.50 -11.65
C ASN A 183 -2.21 -7.62 -12.64
N TRP A 184 -1.95 -8.84 -12.17
CA TRP A 184 -1.62 -10.01 -12.99
C TRP A 184 -2.57 -11.15 -12.62
N ARG A 185 -3.22 -11.77 -13.62
CA ARG A 185 -4.16 -12.88 -13.41
C ARG A 185 -3.51 -14.06 -12.68
N ALA A 186 -2.24 -14.34 -12.96
CA ALA A 186 -1.46 -15.37 -12.27
C ALA A 186 -1.30 -15.15 -10.74
N LYS A 187 -1.48 -13.91 -10.26
CA LYS A 187 -1.42 -13.52 -8.84
C LYS A 187 -2.80 -13.40 -8.18
N THR A 188 -3.85 -13.84 -8.85
CA THR A 188 -5.22 -13.70 -8.35
C THR A 188 -5.67 -15.02 -7.74
N TRP A 189 -5.91 -15.04 -6.42
CA TRP A 189 -6.60 -16.15 -5.80
C TRP A 189 -8.05 -16.21 -6.32
N ARG A 190 -8.53 -17.41 -6.63
CA ARG A 190 -9.79 -17.60 -7.35
C ARG A 190 -10.98 -16.98 -6.60
N SER A 191 -11.94 -16.44 -7.35
CA SER A 191 -13.08 -15.72 -6.79
C SER A 191 -13.96 -16.62 -5.92
N GLU A 192 -14.04 -17.91 -6.30
CA GLU A 192 -14.76 -18.97 -5.61
C GLU A 192 -14.15 -19.24 -4.24
N ASN A 193 -12.81 -19.19 -4.14
CA ASN A 193 -12.12 -19.35 -2.87
C ASN A 193 -12.37 -18.16 -1.93
N PHE A 194 -12.42 -16.93 -2.46
CA PHE A 194 -12.84 -15.76 -1.69
C PHE A 194 -14.29 -15.88 -1.21
N SER A 195 -15.20 -16.40 -2.06
CA SER A 195 -16.60 -16.64 -1.70
C SER A 195 -16.71 -17.61 -0.53
N GLU A 196 -16.05 -18.77 -0.65
CA GLU A 196 -16.07 -19.78 0.40
C GLU A 196 -15.46 -19.26 1.71
N LEU A 197 -14.33 -18.54 1.62
CA LEU A 197 -13.69 -17.92 2.78
C LEU A 197 -14.64 -16.92 3.48
N CYS A 198 -15.32 -16.07 2.71
CA CYS A 198 -16.28 -15.10 3.24
C CYS A 198 -17.43 -15.78 3.99
N VAL A 199 -17.98 -16.87 3.45
CA VAL A 199 -19.03 -17.67 4.11
C VAL A 199 -18.51 -18.24 5.42
N ARG A 200 -17.32 -18.86 5.42
CA ARG A 200 -16.73 -19.48 6.62
C ARG A 200 -16.42 -18.45 7.72
N ILE A 201 -15.87 -17.29 7.37
CA ILE A 201 -15.52 -16.23 8.34
C ILE A 201 -16.76 -15.67 9.02
N THR A 202 -17.85 -15.50 8.27
CA THR A 202 -19.04 -14.77 8.74
C THR A 202 -20.17 -15.66 9.27
N ALA A 203 -20.01 -16.99 9.20
CA ALA A 203 -20.93 -17.96 9.79
C ALA A 203 -21.06 -17.80 11.33
N PRO A 204 -22.13 -18.30 11.97
CA PRO A 204 -22.33 -18.20 13.42
C PRO A 204 -21.17 -18.69 14.30
N GLY A 205 -20.41 -19.69 13.84
CA GLY A 205 -19.19 -20.20 14.49
C GLY A 205 -17.89 -19.75 13.82
N GLY A 206 -17.96 -18.80 12.88
CA GLY A 206 -16.82 -18.26 12.17
C GLY A 206 -16.00 -17.27 13.01
N LEU A 207 -14.92 -16.75 12.42
CA LEU A 207 -14.03 -15.81 13.11
C LEU A 207 -14.70 -14.47 13.45
N ILE A 208 -15.63 -14.02 12.60
CA ILE A 208 -16.32 -12.74 12.76
C ILE A 208 -17.81 -12.92 12.40
N PRO A 209 -18.60 -13.57 13.26
CA PRO A 209 -19.98 -13.93 12.96
C PRO A 209 -20.84 -12.72 12.59
N GLY A 210 -21.58 -12.83 11.47
CA GLY A 210 -22.51 -11.80 10.99
C GLY A 210 -21.86 -10.50 10.49
N ALA A 211 -20.55 -10.50 10.23
CA ALA A 211 -19.85 -9.33 9.69
C ALA A 211 -20.32 -8.99 8.26
N ASN A 212 -20.35 -7.70 7.96
CA ASN A 212 -20.48 -7.22 6.59
C ASN A 212 -19.22 -7.56 5.79
N ILE A 213 -19.35 -7.65 4.48
CA ILE A 213 -18.22 -7.89 3.56
C ILE A 213 -18.11 -6.70 2.62
N ALA A 214 -17.05 -5.92 2.75
CA ALA A 214 -16.73 -4.82 1.86
C ALA A 214 -15.80 -5.30 0.74
N VAL A 215 -16.26 -5.26 -0.50
CA VAL A 215 -15.48 -5.70 -1.67
C VAL A 215 -14.93 -4.48 -2.39
N PHE A 216 -13.61 -4.45 -2.55
CA PHE A 216 -12.88 -3.36 -3.19
C PHE A 216 -12.30 -3.82 -4.53
N GLY A 217 -12.13 -2.89 -5.46
CA GLY A 217 -11.53 -3.14 -6.76
C GLY A 217 -11.73 -1.96 -7.69
N ALA A 218 -11.02 -1.95 -8.81
CA ALA A 218 -11.26 -0.99 -9.89
C ALA A 218 -12.53 -1.37 -10.68
N ALA A 219 -13.12 -0.41 -11.40
CA ALA A 219 -14.35 -0.65 -12.15
C ALA A 219 -14.16 -1.74 -13.22
N GLU A 220 -12.98 -1.77 -13.84
CA GLU A 220 -12.57 -2.70 -14.90
C GLU A 220 -12.35 -4.12 -14.36
N GLU A 221 -12.21 -4.28 -13.05
CA GLU A 221 -12.00 -5.57 -12.39
C GLU A 221 -13.32 -6.28 -12.05
N ARG A 222 -14.46 -5.58 -12.11
CA ARG A 222 -15.78 -6.12 -11.78
C ARG A 222 -16.11 -7.45 -12.47
N PRO A 223 -15.82 -7.65 -13.78
CA PRO A 223 -16.10 -8.93 -14.45
C PRO A 223 -15.38 -10.13 -13.82
N GLN A 224 -14.23 -9.92 -13.15
CA GLN A 224 -13.44 -10.99 -12.54
C GLN A 224 -14.00 -11.46 -11.19
N ILE A 225 -14.90 -10.68 -10.59
CA ILE A 225 -15.37 -10.88 -9.20
C ILE A 225 -16.89 -10.89 -9.08
N ILE A 226 -17.59 -10.97 -10.21
CA ILE A 226 -19.06 -10.99 -10.22
C ILE A 226 -19.61 -12.20 -9.45
N GLY A 227 -19.00 -13.38 -9.61
CA GLY A 227 -19.39 -14.57 -8.85
C GLY A 227 -19.23 -14.41 -7.33
N LEU A 228 -18.21 -13.67 -6.88
CA LEU A 228 -18.04 -13.32 -5.46
C LEU A 228 -19.18 -12.40 -4.99
N LEU A 229 -19.49 -11.36 -5.76
CA LEU A 229 -20.57 -10.42 -5.40
C LEU A 229 -21.94 -11.09 -5.36
N GLU A 230 -22.21 -12.05 -6.25
CA GLU A 230 -23.45 -12.82 -6.31
C GLU A 230 -23.56 -13.85 -5.17
N THR A 231 -22.43 -14.34 -4.65
CA THR A 231 -22.42 -15.30 -3.53
C THR A 231 -22.76 -14.63 -2.19
N ILE A 232 -22.41 -13.36 -2.02
CA ILE A 232 -22.62 -12.62 -0.77
C ILE A 232 -24.02 -12.01 -0.77
N SER A 233 -24.78 -12.20 0.30
CA SER A 233 -26.12 -11.61 0.42
C SER A 233 -26.07 -10.08 0.29
N GLU A 234 -27.04 -9.49 -0.42
CA GLU A 234 -27.10 -8.03 -0.64
C GLU A 234 -27.14 -7.22 0.66
N LYS A 235 -27.75 -7.77 1.73
CA LYS A 235 -27.80 -7.14 3.05
C LYS A 235 -26.46 -7.12 3.78
N GLN A 236 -25.51 -7.96 3.38
CA GLN A 236 -24.20 -8.10 3.99
C GLN A 236 -23.08 -7.53 3.10
N CYS A 237 -23.31 -7.45 1.78
CA CYS A 237 -22.34 -6.96 0.81
C CYS A 237 -22.29 -5.43 0.80
N VAL A 238 -21.10 -4.87 0.99
CA VAL A 238 -20.79 -3.47 0.74
C VAL A 238 -19.94 -3.40 -0.52
N ASP A 239 -20.59 -3.32 -1.68
CA ASP A 239 -19.93 -3.23 -2.99
C ASP A 239 -19.31 -1.84 -3.18
N LEU A 240 -17.98 -1.76 -3.13
CA LEU A 240 -17.18 -0.55 -3.36
C LEU A 240 -16.38 -0.60 -4.68
N VAL A 241 -16.60 -1.62 -5.50
CA VAL A 241 -15.82 -1.88 -6.73
C VAL A 241 -16.11 -0.78 -7.75
N GLY A 242 -15.10 0.03 -8.06
CA GLY A 242 -15.21 1.18 -8.95
C GLY A 242 -16.00 2.36 -8.37
N ARG A 243 -16.32 2.36 -7.07
CA ARG A 243 -17.18 3.37 -6.42
C ARG A 243 -16.46 4.29 -5.45
N VAL A 244 -15.19 4.02 -5.17
CA VAL A 244 -14.36 4.79 -4.24
C VAL A 244 -13.01 5.12 -4.85
N SER A 245 -12.50 6.32 -4.57
CA SER A 245 -11.11 6.68 -4.83
C SER A 245 -10.14 5.94 -3.90
N LEU A 246 -8.83 5.99 -4.19
CA LEU A 246 -7.82 5.33 -3.34
C LEU A 246 -7.79 5.88 -1.91
N LEU A 247 -7.98 7.18 -1.71
CA LEU A 247 -8.05 7.78 -0.37
C LEU A 247 -9.36 7.44 0.35
N GLU A 248 -10.47 7.29 -0.37
CA GLU A 248 -11.72 6.79 0.21
C GLU A 248 -11.60 5.30 0.58
N ALA A 249 -10.91 4.49 -0.24
CA ALA A 249 -10.60 3.11 0.11
C ALA A 249 -9.74 3.05 1.37
N PHE A 250 -8.68 3.85 1.48
CA PHE A 250 -7.88 4.01 2.71
C PHE A 250 -8.76 4.37 3.91
N ALA A 251 -9.65 5.35 3.77
CA ALA A 251 -10.55 5.77 4.85
C ALA A 251 -11.58 4.70 5.24
N CYS A 252 -12.11 3.93 4.27
CA CYS A 252 -12.98 2.78 4.53
C CYS A 252 -12.22 1.67 5.26
N LEU A 253 -10.98 1.37 4.85
CA LEU A 253 -10.15 0.33 5.46
C LEU A 253 -9.85 0.61 6.94
N LYS A 254 -9.65 1.88 7.34
CA LYS A 254 -9.55 2.29 8.76
C LYS A 254 -10.78 1.93 9.62
N ARG A 255 -11.89 1.55 8.99
CA ARG A 255 -13.17 1.21 9.65
C ARG A 255 -13.50 -0.28 9.56
N CYS A 256 -12.72 -1.05 8.80
CA CYS A 256 -12.86 -2.48 8.69
C CYS A 256 -12.16 -3.18 9.87
N SER A 257 -12.61 -4.40 10.16
CA SER A 257 -12.06 -5.23 11.22
C SER A 257 -10.81 -5.99 10.77
N VAL A 258 -10.80 -6.45 9.52
CA VAL A 258 -9.67 -7.16 8.90
C VAL A 258 -9.74 -6.99 7.38
N TYR A 259 -8.59 -7.05 6.72
CA TYR A 259 -8.44 -7.08 5.27
C TYR A 259 -7.83 -8.40 4.82
N ILE A 260 -8.37 -8.99 3.76
CA ILE A 260 -7.80 -10.13 3.05
C ILE A 260 -7.76 -9.80 1.55
N GLY A 261 -6.61 -9.96 0.91
CA GLY A 261 -6.54 -9.74 -0.53
C GLY A 261 -5.21 -10.12 -1.15
N ASN A 262 -5.18 -10.16 -2.47
CA ASN A 262 -3.99 -10.54 -3.23
C ASN A 262 -2.86 -9.51 -3.10
N ASP A 263 -1.65 -9.89 -3.54
CA ASP A 263 -0.49 -9.01 -3.75
C ASP A 263 -0.82 -7.84 -4.72
N SER A 264 -1.34 -6.75 -4.17
CA SER A 264 -1.83 -5.59 -4.90
C SER A 264 -1.51 -4.27 -4.21
N GLY A 265 -1.71 -3.16 -4.92
CA GLY A 265 -1.59 -1.83 -4.32
C GLY A 265 -2.55 -1.62 -3.14
N LEU A 266 -3.75 -2.20 -3.22
CA LEU A 266 -4.76 -2.10 -2.17
C LEU A 266 -4.32 -2.80 -0.87
N MET A 267 -3.60 -3.91 -0.96
CA MET A 267 -3.02 -4.59 0.21
C MET A 267 -2.07 -3.65 0.98
N HIS A 268 -1.26 -2.87 0.28
CA HIS A 268 -0.39 -1.88 0.92
C HIS A 268 -1.18 -0.71 1.51
N ILE A 269 -2.25 -0.27 0.86
CA ILE A 269 -3.18 0.75 1.41
C ILE A 269 -3.81 0.23 2.71
N ALA A 270 -4.25 -1.03 2.74
CA ALA A 270 -4.79 -1.68 3.93
C ALA A 270 -3.76 -1.70 5.07
N ALA A 271 -2.55 -2.16 4.80
CA ALA A 271 -1.46 -2.14 5.79
C ALA A 271 -1.19 -0.72 6.33
N ALA A 272 -1.16 0.29 5.46
CA ALA A 272 -0.96 1.70 5.85
C ALA A 272 -2.14 2.28 6.64
N SER A 273 -3.35 1.73 6.51
CA SER A 273 -4.54 2.14 7.28
C SER A 273 -4.54 1.62 8.72
N GLY A 274 -3.67 0.65 9.02
CA GLY A 274 -3.60 0.00 10.33
C GLY A 274 -4.62 -1.12 10.54
N VAL A 275 -5.50 -1.40 9.56
CA VAL A 275 -6.37 -2.58 9.61
C VAL A 275 -5.52 -3.86 9.64
N PRO A 276 -5.85 -4.87 10.46
CA PRO A 276 -5.24 -6.19 10.36
C PRO A 276 -5.27 -6.67 8.90
N THR A 277 -4.11 -6.92 8.31
CA THR A 277 -3.97 -7.14 6.86
C THR A 277 -3.32 -8.49 6.59
N LEU A 278 -4.07 -9.39 5.94
CA LEU A 278 -3.56 -10.64 5.41
C LEU A 278 -3.37 -10.53 3.89
N GLY A 279 -2.11 -10.56 3.44
CA GLY A 279 -1.78 -10.64 2.02
C GLY A 279 -1.76 -12.09 1.53
N VAL A 280 -2.41 -12.34 0.40
CA VAL A 280 -2.47 -13.65 -0.24
C VAL A 280 -1.52 -13.66 -1.45
N PHE A 281 -0.55 -14.57 -1.44
CA PHE A 281 0.55 -14.62 -2.41
C PHE A 281 0.60 -15.94 -3.18
N GLY A 282 1.05 -15.88 -4.43
CA GLY A 282 1.35 -17.05 -5.26
C GLY A 282 2.75 -16.94 -5.87
N PRO A 283 2.86 -16.56 -7.16
CA PRO A 283 4.13 -16.47 -7.87
C PRO A 283 4.87 -15.16 -7.54
N SER A 284 4.79 -14.64 -6.33
CA SER A 284 5.43 -13.38 -5.95
C SER A 284 6.07 -13.50 -4.59
N LYS A 285 7.28 -12.95 -4.47
CA LYS A 285 8.08 -13.06 -3.25
C LYS A 285 7.52 -12.12 -2.19
N GLU A 286 6.81 -12.67 -1.22
CA GLU A 286 6.30 -11.99 -0.03
C GLU A 286 7.42 -11.39 0.83
N GLU A 287 8.62 -11.97 0.77
CA GLU A 287 9.82 -11.40 1.41
C GLU A 287 10.19 -10.01 0.84
N LEU A 288 9.81 -9.74 -0.41
CA LEU A 288 10.07 -8.48 -1.09
C LEU A 288 8.90 -7.50 -0.98
N TYR A 289 7.65 -7.99 -1.01
CA TYR A 289 6.44 -7.17 -1.16
C TYR A 289 5.34 -7.44 -0.12
N GLY A 290 5.62 -8.20 0.93
CA GLY A 290 4.68 -8.45 2.01
C GLY A 290 4.10 -7.16 2.61
N PRO A 291 2.86 -7.18 3.10
CA PRO A 291 2.32 -6.05 3.85
C PRO A 291 3.17 -5.81 5.10
N ILE A 292 3.52 -4.56 5.37
CA ILE A 292 4.32 -4.16 6.52
C ILE A 292 3.46 -3.34 7.48
N GLY A 293 3.43 -3.76 8.74
CA GLY A 293 2.82 -3.05 9.84
C GLY A 293 2.75 -3.92 11.09
N PRO A 294 2.23 -3.38 12.21
CA PRO A 294 2.10 -4.12 13.46
C PRO A 294 1.21 -5.38 13.35
N LEU A 295 0.12 -5.26 12.59
CA LEU A 295 -0.89 -6.28 12.40
C LEU A 295 -0.96 -6.73 10.94
N THR A 296 0.17 -7.17 10.39
CA THR A 296 0.23 -7.73 9.04
C THR A 296 0.71 -9.18 9.05
N ALA A 297 0.26 -9.95 8.04
CA ALA A 297 0.72 -11.28 7.75
C ALA A 297 0.63 -11.56 6.24
N SER A 298 1.36 -12.57 5.79
CA SER A 298 1.26 -13.11 4.43
C SER A 298 0.98 -14.60 4.50
N VAL A 299 0.19 -15.11 3.56
CA VAL A 299 -0.01 -16.53 3.31
C VAL A 299 0.27 -16.81 1.83
N ARG A 300 0.89 -17.94 1.52
CA ARG A 300 1.30 -18.29 0.16
C ARG A 300 1.07 -19.75 -0.18
N THR A 301 1.10 -20.06 -1.47
CA THR A 301 1.12 -21.44 -1.96
C THR A 301 2.27 -22.25 -1.35
N PRO A 302 2.08 -23.55 -1.07
CA PRO A 302 3.13 -24.43 -0.53
C PRO A 302 4.34 -24.60 -1.46
N SER A 303 4.13 -24.51 -2.79
CA SER A 303 5.21 -24.57 -3.77
C SER A 303 6.07 -23.29 -3.73
N SER A 304 7.39 -23.44 -3.91
CA SER A 304 8.31 -22.29 -3.88
C SER A 304 8.16 -21.45 -5.17
N PHE A 305 8.59 -20.18 -5.13
CA PHE A 305 8.52 -19.30 -6.32
C PHE A 305 9.31 -19.89 -7.51
N ASP A 306 10.40 -20.58 -7.23
CA ASP A 306 11.29 -21.16 -8.25
C ASP A 306 10.64 -22.40 -8.92
N ASP A 307 9.63 -23.01 -8.28
CA ASP A 307 8.93 -24.21 -8.77
C ASP A 307 7.59 -23.89 -9.49
N ILE A 308 7.06 -22.67 -9.36
CA ILE A 308 5.71 -22.30 -9.85
C ILE A 308 5.72 -21.75 -11.29
N HIS A 309 6.87 -21.69 -11.96
CA HIS A 309 6.94 -21.22 -13.35
C HIS A 309 6.92 -22.42 -14.31
N PRO A 310 5.77 -22.77 -14.91
CA PRO A 310 5.76 -23.76 -15.99
C PRO A 310 6.61 -23.26 -17.17
N GLU A 311 7.18 -24.18 -17.96
CA GLU A 311 7.80 -23.83 -19.24
C GLU A 311 6.80 -23.04 -20.09
N GLY A 312 7.19 -21.81 -20.51
CA GLY A 312 6.33 -20.93 -21.31
C GLY A 312 5.48 -19.90 -20.53
N PHE A 313 5.78 -19.63 -19.25
CA PHE A 313 5.10 -18.60 -18.45
C PHE A 313 5.05 -17.21 -19.12
N ASP A 314 3.85 -16.68 -19.33
CA ASP A 314 3.60 -15.32 -19.79
C ASP A 314 2.78 -14.55 -18.76
N HIS A 315 3.37 -13.46 -18.25
CA HIS A 315 2.82 -12.59 -17.22
C HIS A 315 1.46 -11.96 -17.59
N LYS A 316 1.06 -11.98 -18.87
CA LYS A 316 -0.21 -11.44 -19.38
C LYS A 316 -1.28 -12.51 -19.62
N PHE A 317 -0.89 -13.74 -19.93
CA PHE A 317 -1.83 -14.75 -20.44
C PHE A 317 -1.93 -16.01 -19.58
N SER A 318 -0.98 -16.25 -18.68
CA SER A 318 -1.04 -17.39 -17.77
C SER A 318 -2.23 -17.28 -16.81
N ASP A 319 -2.92 -18.41 -16.60
CA ASP A 319 -4.02 -18.53 -15.63
C ASP A 319 -3.49 -18.43 -14.18
N SER A 320 -4.39 -18.43 -13.18
CA SER A 320 -3.99 -18.35 -11.77
C SER A 320 -2.97 -19.43 -11.40
N LEU A 321 -1.87 -19.01 -10.76
CA LEU A 321 -0.85 -19.92 -10.21
C LEU A 321 -1.03 -20.12 -8.70
N MET A 322 -2.24 -19.84 -8.20
CA MET A 322 -2.57 -19.88 -6.78
C MET A 322 -3.45 -21.07 -6.39
N ASP A 323 -3.67 -22.02 -7.31
CA ASP A 323 -4.59 -23.15 -7.10
C ASP A 323 -4.15 -24.10 -5.98
N GLY A 324 -2.85 -24.17 -5.69
CA GLY A 324 -2.32 -24.91 -4.55
C GLY A 324 -2.62 -24.28 -3.18
N LEU A 325 -3.11 -23.03 -3.14
CA LEU A 325 -3.47 -22.34 -1.90
C LEU A 325 -4.95 -22.56 -1.59
N THR A 326 -5.25 -23.52 -0.72
CA THR A 326 -6.62 -23.83 -0.28
C THR A 326 -7.22 -22.75 0.63
N VAL A 327 -8.54 -22.76 0.78
CA VAL A 327 -9.28 -21.91 1.73
C VAL A 327 -8.85 -22.17 3.17
N ASP A 328 -8.54 -23.42 3.52
CA ASP A 328 -8.09 -23.79 4.87
C ASP A 328 -6.78 -23.09 5.25
N HIS A 329 -5.78 -23.09 4.36
CA HIS A 329 -4.53 -22.37 4.61
C HIS A 329 -4.75 -20.88 4.89
N VAL A 330 -5.62 -20.24 4.11
CA VAL A 330 -5.93 -18.81 4.29
C VAL A 330 -6.73 -18.58 5.57
N PHE A 331 -7.68 -19.45 5.89
CA PHE A 331 -8.49 -19.37 7.10
C PHE A 331 -7.64 -19.55 8.37
N GLU A 332 -6.71 -20.51 8.39
CA GLU A 332 -5.77 -20.72 9.49
C GLU A 332 -4.85 -19.51 9.69
N ALA A 333 -4.24 -19.00 8.61
CA ALA A 333 -3.39 -17.81 8.67
C ALA A 333 -4.17 -16.58 9.17
N LEU A 334 -5.42 -16.42 8.73
CA LEU A 334 -6.33 -15.39 9.18
C LEU A 334 -6.67 -15.54 10.67
N SER A 335 -6.94 -16.76 11.14
CA SER A 335 -7.25 -17.05 12.53
C SER A 335 -6.12 -16.63 13.47
N VAL A 336 -4.87 -16.89 13.07
CA VAL A 336 -3.67 -16.46 13.81
C VAL A 336 -3.54 -14.94 13.82
N LEU A 337 -3.74 -14.27 12.67
CA LEU A 337 -3.70 -12.82 12.60
C LEU A 337 -4.81 -12.17 13.43
N TRP A 338 -6.01 -12.72 13.37
CA TRP A 338 -7.19 -12.24 14.08
C TRP A 338 -7.01 -12.34 15.59
N SER A 339 -6.52 -13.48 16.09
CA SER A 339 -6.22 -13.67 17.52
C SER A 339 -5.23 -12.62 18.03
N ARG A 340 -4.16 -12.36 17.27
CA ARG A 340 -3.19 -11.30 17.60
C ARG A 340 -3.81 -9.89 17.61
N ALA A 341 -4.76 -9.63 16.72
CA ALA A 341 -5.45 -8.33 16.67
C ALA A 341 -6.38 -8.13 17.87
N GLN A 342 -7.05 -9.19 18.32
CA GLN A 342 -7.88 -9.16 19.53
C GLN A 342 -7.03 -8.93 20.78
N GLU A 343 -5.87 -9.61 20.91
CA GLU A 343 -4.94 -9.42 22.02
C GLU A 343 -4.44 -7.98 22.17
N LEU A 344 -4.21 -7.25 21.07
CA LEU A 344 -3.77 -5.85 21.10
C LEU A 344 -4.90 -4.85 21.34
N SER A 345 -6.16 -5.28 21.24
CA SER A 345 -7.33 -4.43 21.45
C SER A 345 -7.82 -4.43 22.90
N HIS A 346 -7.27 -5.33 23.73
CA HIS A 346 -7.52 -5.48 25.17
C HIS A 346 -6.38 -4.89 26.00
#